data_AF-A0A5N6P273-F1
#
_entry.id   AF-A0A5N6P273-F1
#
_cell.length_a   1.000
_cell.length_b   1.000
_cell.length_c   1.000
_cell.angle_alpha   90.00
_cell.angle_beta   90.00
_cell.angle_gamma   90.00
#
_symmetry.space_group_name_H-M   'P 1'
#
loop_
_entity.id
_entity.type
_entity.pdbx_description
1 polymer ?
#
loop_
_entity_poly.entity_id
_entity_poly.type
_entity_poly.pdbx_seq_one_letter_code
_entity_poly.pdbx_strand_id
1 'polypeptide(L)'
;MYVAGKPNTNTNIPDAKNLTIHSIVNWVNGELRKYPGLKAFYRSISPRHFSNGDWNSGGTCDSTTPTGALEVTQDKSSDSIASGAVEGTNVKLLDITALSELREDGHISRYSIRGTPVKGIESEDIS
;
A
#
# COMPACT_ATOMS: atom_id res chain seq x y z
N MET A 1 -14.44 -4.53 11.06
CA MET A 1 -14.98 -4.84 9.71
C MET A 1 -16.21 -5.70 9.89
N TYR A 2 -17.28 -5.53 9.09
CA TYR A 2 -18.47 -6.38 9.18
C TYR A 2 -18.56 -7.26 7.93
N VAL A 3 -18.96 -8.53 8.10
CA VAL A 3 -19.24 -9.47 7.00
C VAL A 3 -20.67 -9.96 7.18
N ALA A 4 -21.50 -9.80 6.16
CA ALA A 4 -22.93 -10.15 6.21
C ALA A 4 -23.65 -9.58 7.44
N GLY A 5 -23.33 -8.33 7.81
CA GLY A 5 -23.97 -7.63 8.94
C GLY A 5 -23.48 -8.05 10.33
N LYS A 6 -22.49 -8.94 10.46
CA LYS A 6 -21.88 -9.34 11.74
C LYS A 6 -20.46 -8.80 11.88
N PRO A 7 -20.01 -8.46 13.10
CA PRO A 7 -18.61 -8.10 13.33
C PRO A 7 -17.69 -9.25 12.89
N ASN A 8 -16.72 -8.94 12.04
CA ASN A 8 -15.65 -9.86 11.68
C ASN A 8 -14.60 -9.85 12.80
N THR A 9 -14.40 -11.00 13.43
CA THR A 9 -13.41 -11.22 14.48
C THR A 9 -12.09 -11.80 13.96
N ASN A 10 -11.98 -12.06 12.65
CA ASN A 10 -10.73 -12.53 12.06
C ASN A 10 -9.67 -11.41 12.11
N THR A 11 -8.58 -11.68 12.82
CA THR A 11 -7.44 -10.78 12.99
C THR A 11 -6.29 -11.05 12.00
N ASN A 12 -6.44 -12.06 11.13
CA ASN A 12 -5.48 -12.36 10.08
C ASN A 12 -5.42 -11.21 9.07
N ILE A 13 -4.26 -10.56 9.00
CA ILE A 13 -4.04 -9.37 8.17
C ILE A 13 -4.21 -9.67 6.67
N PRO A 14 -3.64 -10.76 6.11
CA PRO A 14 -3.93 -11.18 4.73
C PRO A 14 -5.41 -11.33 4.42
N ASP A 15 -6.18 -12.00 5.29
CA ASP A 15 -7.62 -12.20 5.09
C ASP A 15 -8.39 -10.87 5.13
N ALA A 16 -8.05 -10.00 6.09
CA ALA A 16 -8.63 -8.68 6.20
C ALA A 16 -8.34 -7.83 4.96
N LYS A 17 -7.09 -7.87 4.46
CA LYS A 17 -6.71 -7.21 3.20
C LYS A 17 -7.53 -7.76 2.03
N ASN A 18 -7.58 -9.09 1.89
CA ASN A 18 -8.30 -9.76 0.82
C ASN A 18 -9.78 -9.36 0.77
N LEU A 19 -10.47 -9.44 1.91
CA LEU A 19 -11.87 -9.07 2.05
C LEU A 19 -12.10 -7.58 1.75
N THR A 20 -11.23 -6.69 2.24
CA THR A 20 -11.36 -5.24 2.01
C THR A 20 -11.28 -4.92 0.52
N ILE A 21 -10.25 -5.43 -0.15
CA ILE A 21 -9.98 -5.10 -1.56
C ILE A 21 -11.11 -5.60 -2.44
N HIS A 22 -11.51 -6.87 -2.30
CA HIS A 22 -12.61 -7.43 -3.08
C HIS A 22 -13.93 -6.68 -2.83
N SER A 23 -14.22 -6.30 -1.59
CA SER A 23 -15.45 -5.57 -1.26
C SER A 23 -15.50 -4.21 -1.96
N ILE A 24 -14.40 -3.44 -1.90
CA ILE A 24 -14.33 -2.11 -2.52
C ILE A 24 -14.38 -2.23 -4.04
N VAL A 25 -13.60 -3.15 -4.63
CA VAL A 25 -13.58 -3.34 -6.09
C VAL A 25 -14.96 -3.75 -6.62
N ASN A 26 -15.64 -4.67 -5.95
CA ASN A 26 -17.00 -5.09 -6.33
C ASN A 26 -17.99 -3.93 -6.25
N TRP A 27 -17.93 -3.13 -5.18
CA TRP A 27 -18.79 -1.96 -5.03
C TRP A 27 -18.53 -0.94 -6.16
N VAL A 28 -17.27 -0.55 -6.38
CA VAL A 28 -16.91 0.40 -7.46
C VAL A 28 -17.34 -0.14 -8.83
N ASN A 29 -17.11 -1.43 -9.10
CA ASN A 29 -17.52 -2.05 -10.36
C ASN A 29 -19.04 -1.96 -10.60
N GLY A 30 -19.85 -2.09 -9.54
CA GLY A 30 -21.29 -1.86 -9.59
C GLY A 30 -21.64 -0.40 -9.90
N GLU A 31 -20.95 0.55 -9.27
CA GLU A 31 -21.17 1.99 -9.49
C GLU A 31 -20.76 2.44 -10.89
N LEU A 32 -19.67 1.91 -11.46
CA LEU A 32 -19.19 2.28 -12.80
C LEU A 32 -20.25 2.08 -13.90
N ARG A 33 -21.18 1.13 -13.72
CA ARG A 33 -22.29 0.92 -14.67
C ARG A 33 -23.22 2.12 -14.80
N LYS A 34 -23.30 2.97 -13.77
CA LYS A 34 -24.12 4.19 -13.73
C LYS A 34 -23.41 5.38 -14.38
N TYR A 35 -22.11 5.31 -14.60
CA TYR A 35 -21.26 6.42 -15.04
C TYR A 35 -20.37 6.01 -16.22
N PRO A 36 -20.90 5.95 -17.46
CA PRO A 36 -20.20 5.34 -18.61
C PRO A 36 -18.88 6.01 -19.00
N GLY A 37 -18.67 7.29 -18.65
CA GLY A 37 -17.41 8.01 -18.87
C GLY A 37 -16.36 7.84 -17.76
N LEU A 38 -16.74 7.30 -16.60
CA LEU A 38 -15.85 7.17 -15.45
C LEU A 38 -14.92 5.96 -15.61
N LYS A 39 -13.65 6.15 -15.27
CA LYS A 39 -12.64 5.08 -15.20
C LYS A 39 -12.11 5.02 -13.77
N ALA A 40 -11.99 3.81 -13.24
CA ALA A 40 -11.42 3.58 -11.92
C ALA A 40 -10.18 2.70 -12.03
N PHE A 41 -9.19 3.00 -11.20
CA PHE A 41 -7.97 2.24 -11.07
C PHE A 41 -7.80 1.81 -9.62
N TYR A 42 -7.43 0.55 -9.40
CA TYR A 42 -6.89 0.09 -8.13
C TYR A 42 -5.37 0.12 -8.22
N ARG A 43 -4.71 0.88 -7.36
CA ARG A 43 -3.25 0.94 -7.32
C ARG A 43 -2.72 -0.20 -6.44
N SER A 44 -1.81 -1.00 -6.95
CA SER A 44 -1.15 -2.06 -6.18
C SER A 44 -0.27 -1.51 -5.05
N ILE A 45 0.26 -2.39 -4.19
CA ILE A 45 1.13 -2.01 -3.07
C ILE A 45 2.31 -1.15 -3.54
N SER A 46 2.56 -0.06 -2.81
CA SER A 46 3.84 0.64 -2.84
C SER A 46 4.81 -0.06 -1.89
N PRO A 47 5.93 -0.61 -2.37
CA PRO A 47 6.93 -1.28 -1.55
C PRO A 47 7.62 -0.29 -0.60
N ARG A 48 8.27 -0.85 0.43
CA ARG A 48 9.00 -0.11 1.45
C ARG A 48 10.43 -0.67 1.55
N HIS A 49 11.44 0.19 1.47
CA HIS A 49 12.86 -0.17 1.48
C HIS A 49 13.59 0.30 2.75
N PHE A 50 12.92 0.30 3.90
CA PHE A 50 13.53 0.78 5.15
C PHE A 50 14.44 -0.28 5.78
N SER A 51 15.55 0.18 6.34
CA SER A 51 16.47 -0.61 7.16
C SER A 51 16.57 -0.01 8.57
N ASN A 52 16.88 -0.86 9.56
CA ASN A 52 17.04 -0.47 10.98
C ASN A 52 15.81 0.22 11.61
N GLY A 53 14.62 -0.07 11.11
CA GLY A 53 13.35 0.48 11.58
C GLY A 53 12.39 0.74 10.42
N ASP A 54 11.25 1.31 10.73
CA ASP A 54 10.25 1.79 9.78
C ASP A 54 10.31 3.32 9.67
N TRP A 55 9.54 3.87 8.74
CA TRP A 55 9.33 5.31 8.57
C TRP A 55 8.99 6.05 9.88
N ASN A 56 8.35 5.39 10.85
CA ASN A 56 7.93 5.94 12.13
C ASN A 56 8.77 5.48 13.34
N SER A 57 9.70 4.55 13.17
CA SER A 57 10.52 4.01 14.27
C SER A 57 12.03 4.28 14.10
N GLY A 58 12.39 5.17 13.18
CA GLY A 58 13.77 5.62 12.99
C GLY A 58 14.53 4.90 11.87
N GLY A 59 13.85 4.13 11.03
CA GLY A 59 14.45 3.50 9.86
C GLY A 59 14.86 4.51 8.79
N THR A 60 15.79 4.10 7.92
CA THR A 60 16.28 4.91 6.80
C THR A 60 16.35 4.12 5.49
N CYS A 61 16.31 4.87 4.39
CA CYS A 61 16.56 4.39 3.03
C CYS A 61 17.35 5.48 2.30
N ASP A 62 18.66 5.56 2.59
CA ASP A 62 19.54 6.61 2.05
C ASP A 62 20.09 6.25 0.65
N SER A 63 19.46 5.30 -0.04
CA SER A 63 19.83 4.92 -1.41
C SER A 63 19.63 6.11 -2.34
N THR A 64 20.61 6.40 -3.19
CA THR A 64 20.58 7.51 -4.16
C THR A 64 20.59 7.03 -5.60
N THR A 65 20.63 5.72 -5.80
CA THR A 65 20.55 5.07 -7.11
C THR A 65 19.44 4.05 -7.10
N PRO A 66 18.75 3.81 -8.23
CA PRO A 66 17.88 2.65 -8.37
C PRO A 66 18.62 1.37 -7.99
N THR A 67 17.87 0.31 -7.67
CA THR A 67 18.47 -1.00 -7.46
C THR A 67 19.32 -1.40 -8.67
N GLY A 68 20.30 -2.29 -8.49
CA GLY A 68 21.16 -2.76 -9.58
C GLY A 68 20.43 -3.47 -10.73
N ALA A 69 19.12 -3.77 -10.57
CA ALA A 69 18.27 -4.30 -11.63
C ALA A 69 17.62 -3.16 -12.44
N LEU A 70 17.71 -3.26 -13.77
CA LEU A 70 17.21 -2.24 -14.71
C LEU A 70 15.83 -2.58 -15.28
N GLU A 71 15.33 -3.79 -15.07
CA GLU A 71 14.12 -4.30 -15.72
C GLU A 71 13.27 -5.13 -14.75
N VAL A 72 11.96 -5.05 -14.93
CA VAL A 72 10.98 -5.94 -14.30
C VAL A 72 10.73 -7.10 -15.25
N THR A 73 11.09 -8.32 -14.84
CA THR A 73 10.91 -9.54 -15.65
C THR A 73 9.67 -10.34 -15.29
N GLN A 74 8.84 -9.80 -14.39
CA GLN A 74 7.66 -10.48 -13.87
C GLN A 74 6.47 -10.31 -14.81
N ASP A 75 5.91 -11.42 -15.29
CA ASP A 75 4.73 -11.41 -16.18
C ASP A 75 3.39 -11.23 -15.44
N LYS A 76 3.42 -11.30 -14.10
CA LYS A 76 2.24 -11.19 -13.24
C LYS A 76 2.51 -10.23 -12.09
N SER A 77 1.44 -9.60 -11.61
CA SER A 77 1.50 -8.72 -10.44
C SER A 77 2.00 -9.46 -9.21
N SER A 78 2.93 -8.86 -8.48
CA SER A 78 3.34 -9.33 -7.15
C SER A 78 2.27 -9.06 -6.07
N ASP A 79 1.27 -8.21 -6.35
CA ASP A 79 0.08 -8.03 -5.51
C ASP A 79 -1.07 -8.92 -6.02
N SER A 80 -0.95 -10.22 -5.74
CA SER A 80 -1.91 -11.25 -6.20
C SER A 80 -3.35 -10.99 -5.72
N ILE A 81 -3.52 -10.40 -4.54
CA ILE A 81 -4.84 -10.04 -4.00
C ILE A 81 -5.46 -8.90 -4.83
N ALA A 82 -4.69 -7.86 -5.13
CA ALA A 82 -5.19 -6.73 -5.91
C ALA A 82 -5.49 -7.14 -7.35
N SER A 83 -4.59 -7.89 -7.99
CA SER A 83 -4.79 -8.40 -9.34
C SER A 83 -5.99 -9.33 -9.45
N GLY A 84 -6.15 -10.28 -8.52
CA GLY A 84 -7.32 -11.15 -8.46
C GLY A 84 -8.62 -10.39 -8.22
N ALA A 85 -8.61 -9.36 -7.36
CA ALA A 85 -9.82 -8.60 -7.05
C ALA A 85 -10.38 -7.80 -8.24
N VAL A 86 -9.50 -7.28 -9.11
CA VAL A 86 -9.93 -6.53 -10.30
C VAL A 86 -10.24 -7.40 -11.50
N GLU A 87 -9.85 -8.67 -11.48
CA GLU A 87 -10.05 -9.61 -12.58
C GLU A 87 -11.54 -9.73 -12.93
N GLY A 88 -11.87 -9.62 -14.22
CA GLY A 88 -13.25 -9.64 -14.70
C GLY A 88 -14.09 -8.39 -14.38
N THR A 89 -13.51 -7.34 -13.79
CA THR A 89 -14.20 -6.09 -13.48
C THR A 89 -13.86 -4.94 -14.44
N ASN A 90 -14.62 -3.85 -14.34
CA ASN A 90 -14.31 -2.59 -15.05
C ASN A 90 -13.25 -1.74 -14.32
N VAL A 91 -12.82 -2.13 -13.13
CA VAL A 91 -11.71 -1.49 -12.41
C VAL A 91 -10.40 -1.99 -13.01
N LYS A 92 -9.46 -1.08 -13.32
CA LYS A 92 -8.16 -1.45 -13.88
C LYS A 92 -7.10 -1.53 -12.80
N LEU A 93 -6.19 -2.50 -12.89
CA LEU A 93 -5.02 -2.51 -12.03
C LEU A 93 -4.02 -1.47 -12.53
N LEU A 94 -3.66 -0.52 -11.67
CA LEU A 94 -2.45 0.27 -11.82
C LEU A 94 -1.35 -0.46 -11.05
N ASP A 95 -0.67 -1.37 -11.76
CA ASP A 95 0.37 -2.20 -11.17
C ASP A 95 1.71 -1.45 -11.13
N ILE A 96 2.10 -1.04 -9.93
CA ILE A 96 3.31 -0.25 -9.70
C ILE A 96 4.33 -1.00 -8.85
N THR A 97 3.99 -2.17 -8.30
CA THR A 97 4.75 -2.75 -7.19
C THR A 97 6.17 -3.09 -7.61
N ALA A 98 6.32 -3.90 -8.66
CA ALA A 98 7.63 -4.32 -9.16
C ALA A 98 8.48 -3.15 -9.68
N LEU A 99 7.87 -2.20 -10.38
CA LEU A 99 8.59 -1.00 -10.84
C LEU A 99 9.08 -0.15 -9.67
N SER A 100 8.28 -0.08 -8.61
CA SER A 100 8.61 0.69 -7.42
C SER A 100 9.64 -0.03 -6.55
N GLU A 101 9.72 -1.37 -6.59
CA GLU A 101 10.78 -2.16 -5.92
C GLU A 101 12.17 -1.80 -6.45
N LEU A 102 12.26 -1.42 -7.74
CA LEU A 102 13.53 -1.00 -8.33
C LEU A 102 13.97 0.41 -7.91
N ARG A 103 13.11 1.17 -7.21
CA ARG A 103 13.27 2.60 -6.96
C ARG A 103 13.48 2.93 -5.49
N GLU A 104 14.48 2.31 -4.87
CA GLU A 104 14.96 2.68 -3.54
C GLU A 104 15.31 4.16 -3.43
N ASP A 105 15.88 4.74 -4.50
CA ASP A 105 16.20 6.16 -4.65
C ASP A 105 14.97 7.08 -4.67
N GLY A 106 13.77 6.54 -4.86
CA GLY A 106 12.51 7.28 -4.80
C GLY A 106 12.02 7.59 -3.39
N HIS A 107 12.71 7.10 -2.36
CA HIS A 107 12.31 7.28 -0.97
C HIS A 107 12.70 8.65 -0.42
N ILE A 108 11.82 9.25 0.37
CA ILE A 108 12.15 10.46 1.15
C ILE A 108 13.18 10.19 2.27
N SER A 109 13.46 8.91 2.58
CA SER A 109 14.27 8.46 3.72
C SER A 109 13.87 9.16 5.02
N ARG A 110 14.85 9.68 5.77
CA ARG A 110 14.70 10.52 6.96
C ARG A 110 14.31 11.97 6.65
N TYR A 111 14.31 12.39 5.39
CA TYR A 111 14.14 13.78 4.98
C TYR A 111 12.66 14.18 4.88
N SER A 112 11.87 13.90 5.91
CA SER A 112 10.48 14.34 6.00
C SER A 112 10.35 15.66 6.77
N ILE A 113 9.35 16.46 6.42
CA ILE A 113 8.89 17.56 7.28
C ILE A 113 8.27 16.89 8.51
N ARG A 114 9.06 16.68 9.56
CA ARG A 114 8.54 16.26 10.86
C ARG A 114 7.75 17.43 11.42
N GLY A 115 6.52 17.17 11.88
CA GLY A 115 5.82 18.14 12.71
C GLY A 115 6.71 18.51 13.90
N THR A 116 6.79 19.80 14.23
CA THR A 116 7.55 20.28 15.38
C THR A 116 7.22 19.41 16.59
N PRO A 117 8.20 18.78 17.25
CA PRO A 117 7.94 18.09 18.51
C PRO A 117 7.27 19.09 19.46
N VAL A 118 6.15 18.71 20.06
CA VAL A 118 5.56 19.52 21.13
C VAL A 118 6.61 19.61 22.22
N LYS A 119 7.20 20.80 22.39
CA LYS A 119 8.25 21.04 23.36
C LYS A 119 7.59 20.99 24.75
N GLY A 120 7.71 19.87 25.46
CA GLY A 120 7.39 19.83 26.90
C GLY A 120 6.69 18.58 27.44
N ILE A 121 7.17 17.37 27.14
CA ILE A 121 7.02 16.25 28.09
C ILE A 121 8.37 15.54 28.13
N GLU A 122 9.18 15.87 29.14
CA GLU A 122 10.42 15.16 29.44
C GLU A 122 10.07 13.75 29.95
N SER A 123 10.82 12.77 29.49
CA SER A 123 10.66 11.35 29.80
C SER A 123 11.26 10.97 31.16
N GLU A 124 11.11 11.83 32.18
CA GLU A 124 11.62 11.56 33.55
C GLU A 124 10.54 11.14 34.55
N ASP A 125 9.25 11.17 34.20
CA ASP A 125 8.15 10.89 35.14
C ASP A 125 7.50 9.49 35.02
N ILE A 126 8.22 8.50 34.48
CA ILE A 126 7.79 7.09 34.58
C ILE A 126 8.98 6.23 35.02
N SER A 127 9.28 6.29 36.31
CA SER A 127 9.98 5.23 37.07
C SER A 127 9.06 4.68 38.14
#